data_AF-A0A8H2ZG47-F1
#
_entry.id   AF-A0A8H2ZG47-F1
#
_cell.length_a   1.000
_cell.length_b   1.000
_cell.length_c   1.000
_cell.angle_alpha   90.00
_cell.angle_beta   90.00
_cell.angle_gamma   90.00
#
_symmetry.space_group_name_H-M   'P 1'
#
loop_
_entity.id
_entity.type
_entity.pdbx_description
1 polymer ?
#
loop_
_entity_poly.entity_id
_entity_poly.type
_entity_poly.pdbx_seq_one_letter_code
_entity_poly.pdbx_strand_id
1 'polypeptide(L)'
;MSDEKITRTASPSSEPSPRSRIPILLQCITIALSLVAAVEYFKYSTKINYEWFHCTPIMEPVGTNTSVLKIWARGGPSCDKRGEYKTIMKRITRDYEPNNQHLKFCMIENVNIGPIHYPLGEPKGEPGYVAYVGYNEDEDLVQTMCKESTIFNM
;
A
#
# COMPACT_ATOMS: atom_id res chain seq x y z
N MET A 1 -89.91 13.19 -34.44
CA MET A 1 -88.63 12.63 -34.91
C MET A 1 -87.93 13.70 -35.73
N SER A 2 -87.05 14.47 -35.11
CA SER A 2 -85.93 15.16 -35.75
C SER A 2 -85.00 15.61 -34.63
N ASP A 3 -83.78 15.08 -34.69
CA ASP A 3 -82.84 14.94 -33.58
C ASP A 3 -82.16 16.26 -33.18
N GLU A 4 -82.13 16.52 -31.87
CA GLU A 4 -81.39 17.61 -31.25
C GLU A 4 -79.91 17.22 -31.16
N LYS A 5 -79.09 17.79 -32.05
CA LYS A 5 -77.65 17.53 -32.12
C LYS A 5 -76.92 18.31 -31.02
N ILE A 6 -76.81 17.70 -29.84
CA ILE A 6 -75.98 18.18 -28.73
C ILE A 6 -74.50 18.18 -29.16
N THR A 7 -73.98 19.37 -29.48
CA THR A 7 -72.56 19.55 -29.80
C THR A 7 -71.80 19.70 -28.48
N ARG A 8 -71.24 18.60 -27.97
CA ARG A 8 -70.27 18.62 -26.86
C ARG A 8 -68.95 19.21 -27.36
N THR A 9 -68.66 20.45 -27.00
CA THR A 9 -67.33 21.05 -27.14
C THR A 9 -66.41 20.38 -26.13
N ALA A 10 -65.60 19.42 -26.58
CA ALA A 10 -64.54 18.84 -25.76
C ALA A 10 -63.44 19.89 -25.55
N SER A 11 -63.15 20.23 -24.30
CA SER A 11 -61.96 21.01 -23.93
C SER A 11 -60.71 20.19 -24.26
N PRO A 12 -59.72 20.72 -24.99
CA PRO A 12 -58.45 20.02 -25.16
C PRO A 12 -57.75 19.96 -23.81
N SER A 13 -57.63 18.77 -23.23
CA SER A 13 -56.71 18.52 -22.14
C SER A 13 -55.31 18.80 -22.64
N SER A 14 -54.66 19.83 -22.11
CA SER A 14 -53.25 20.12 -22.38
C SER A 14 -52.41 18.97 -21.82
N GLU A 15 -52.02 18.02 -22.67
CA GLU A 15 -51.03 17.02 -22.30
C GLU A 15 -49.71 17.72 -21.99
N PRO A 16 -49.10 17.48 -20.81
CA PRO A 16 -47.83 18.09 -20.47
C PRO A 16 -46.75 17.63 -21.44
N SER A 17 -46.04 18.58 -22.08
CA SER A 17 -44.95 18.25 -22.99
C SER A 17 -43.87 17.43 -22.27
N PRO A 18 -43.23 16.47 -22.95
CA PRO A 18 -42.23 15.63 -22.31
C PRO A 18 -41.07 16.50 -21.83
N ARG A 19 -40.91 16.62 -20.50
CA ARG A 19 -39.76 17.30 -19.90
C ARG A 19 -38.49 16.65 -20.47
N SER A 20 -37.64 17.45 -21.09
CA SER A 20 -36.36 16.98 -21.64
C SER A 20 -35.58 16.26 -20.55
N ARG A 21 -35.25 14.99 -20.79
CA ARG A 21 -34.52 14.12 -19.85
C ARG A 21 -32.99 14.28 -19.97
N ILE A 22 -32.53 15.03 -20.97
CA ILE A 22 -31.12 15.30 -21.26
C ILE A 22 -30.37 15.90 -20.06
N PRO A 23 -30.86 16.95 -19.36
CA PRO A 23 -30.13 17.52 -18.22
C PRO A 23 -30.00 16.54 -17.05
N ILE A 24 -31.03 15.74 -16.80
CA ILE A 24 -31.00 14.69 -15.76
C ILE A 24 -29.96 13.63 -16.13
N LEU A 25 -29.94 13.21 -17.41
CA LEU A 25 -28.97 12.24 -17.90
C LEU A 25 -27.54 12.77 -17.75
N LEU A 26 -27.27 14.02 -18.13
CA LEU A 26 -25.97 14.65 -17.95
C LEU A 26 -25.57 14.71 -16.48
N GLN A 27 -26.48 15.10 -15.60
CA GLN A 27 -26.23 15.12 -14.16
C GLN A 27 -25.87 13.73 -13.62
N CYS A 28 -26.63 12.70 -13.99
CA CYS A 28 -26.34 11.32 -13.60
C CYS A 28 -24.97 10.86 -14.13
N ILE A 29 -24.65 11.15 -15.40
CA ILE A 29 -23.37 10.79 -16.01
C ILE A 29 -22.21 11.50 -15.31
N THR A 30 -22.33 12.81 -15.06
CA THR A 30 -21.28 13.57 -14.37
C THR A 30 -21.05 13.03 -12.96
N ILE A 31 -22.10 12.75 -12.20
CA ILE A 31 -21.96 12.16 -10.85
C ILE A 31 -21.27 10.80 -10.93
N ALA A 32 -21.70 9.93 -11.86
CA ALA A 32 -21.09 8.60 -12.03
C ALA A 32 -19.60 8.69 -12.38
N LEU A 33 -19.23 9.57 -13.32
CA LEU A 33 -17.85 9.79 -13.72
C LEU A 33 -17.02 10.39 -12.58
N SER A 34 -17.56 11.32 -11.80
CA SER A 34 -16.87 11.89 -10.63
C SER A 34 -16.61 10.83 -9.56
N LEU A 35 -17.55 9.91 -9.31
CA LEU A 35 -17.35 8.81 -8.36
C LEU A 35 -16.25 7.86 -8.83
N VAL A 36 -16.25 7.49 -10.11
CA VAL A 36 -15.19 6.65 -10.70
C VAL A 36 -13.83 7.36 -10.60
N ALA A 37 -13.76 8.65 -10.93
CA ALA A 37 -12.55 9.44 -10.82
C ALA A 37 -12.04 9.54 -9.38
N ALA A 38 -12.94 9.70 -8.39
CA ALA A 38 -12.57 9.75 -6.99
C ALA A 38 -11.96 8.42 -6.50
N VAL A 39 -12.53 7.28 -6.91
CA VAL A 39 -12.01 5.95 -6.56
C VAL A 39 -10.64 5.71 -7.19
N GLU A 40 -10.48 6.03 -8.48
CA GLU A 40 -9.18 5.89 -9.16
C GLU A 40 -8.13 6.85 -8.58
N TYR A 41 -8.52 8.08 -8.25
CA TYR A 41 -7.63 9.02 -7.56
C TYR A 41 -7.20 8.50 -6.18
N PHE A 42 -8.12 7.93 -5.40
CA PHE A 42 -7.79 7.31 -4.12
C PHE A 42 -6.81 6.15 -4.26
N LYS A 43 -7.03 5.25 -5.24
CA LYS A 43 -6.10 4.15 -5.55
C LYS A 43 -4.72 4.67 -5.94
N TYR A 44 -4.68 5.70 -6.79
CA TYR A 44 -3.43 6.31 -7.23
C TYR A 44 -2.68 7.00 -6.07
N SER A 45 -3.39 7.77 -5.25
CA SER A 45 -2.82 8.47 -4.11
C SER A 45 -2.26 7.51 -3.05
N THR A 46 -2.99 6.45 -2.72
CA THR A 46 -2.51 5.41 -1.78
C THR A 46 -1.32 4.63 -2.32
N LYS A 47 -1.25 4.41 -3.64
CA LYS A 47 -0.07 3.81 -4.28
C LYS A 47 1.18 4.69 -4.17
N ILE A 48 1.07 6.00 -4.42
CA ILE A 48 2.21 6.93 -4.34
C ILE A 48 2.66 7.14 -2.90
N ASN A 49 1.71 7.32 -1.98
CA ASN A 49 2.01 7.63 -0.59
C ASN A 49 2.14 6.38 0.29
N TYR A 50 2.32 5.20 -0.30
CA TYR A 50 2.36 3.94 0.45
C TYR A 50 3.40 3.98 1.57
N GLU A 51 4.59 4.53 1.32
CA GLU A 51 5.65 4.68 2.33
C GLU A 51 5.32 5.68 3.44
N TRP A 52 4.40 6.60 3.19
CA TRP A 52 3.93 7.54 4.20
C TRP A 52 3.01 6.84 5.21
N PHE A 53 2.21 5.89 4.75
CA PHE A 53 1.29 5.14 5.62
C PHE A 53 1.88 3.84 6.18
N HIS A 54 2.95 3.31 5.59
CA HIS A 54 3.51 2.00 5.91
C HIS A 54 5.02 2.03 6.09
N CYS A 55 5.55 1.05 6.83
CA CYS A 55 6.96 0.71 6.76
C CYS A 55 7.28 0.13 5.38
N THR A 56 8.23 0.75 4.68
CA THR A 56 8.81 0.25 3.46
C THR A 56 10.15 -0.42 3.77
N PRO A 57 10.32 -1.70 3.39
CA PRO A 57 11.60 -2.36 3.50
C PRO A 57 12.53 -1.90 2.39
N ILE A 58 13.79 -1.69 2.74
CA ILE A 58 14.90 -1.42 1.84
C ILE A 58 15.84 -2.62 1.92
N MET A 59 16.27 -3.11 0.77
CA MET A 59 17.16 -4.27 0.66
C MET A 59 18.36 -3.87 -0.19
N GLU A 60 19.55 -4.07 0.37
CA GLU A 60 20.81 -3.82 -0.34
C GLU A 60 21.67 -5.09 -0.32
N PRO A 61 22.24 -5.50 -1.46
CA PRO A 61 23.22 -6.57 -1.49
C PRO A 61 24.51 -6.12 -0.79
N VAL A 62 25.07 -6.99 0.06
CA VAL A 62 26.31 -6.69 0.81
C VAL A 62 27.55 -6.80 -0.09
N GLY A 63 27.47 -7.54 -1.21
CA GLY A 63 28.56 -7.67 -2.18
C GLY A 63 28.06 -8.06 -3.58
N THR A 64 28.98 -7.99 -4.54
CA THR A 64 28.76 -8.50 -5.90
C THR A 64 29.01 -10.01 -5.89
N ASN A 65 27.96 -10.82 -6.06
CA ASN A 65 27.96 -12.30 -6.01
C ASN A 65 27.76 -12.95 -4.64
N THR A 66 27.12 -12.27 -3.70
CA THR A 66 26.71 -12.88 -2.42
C THR A 66 25.19 -12.97 -2.34
N SER A 67 24.68 -14.05 -1.76
CA SER A 67 23.25 -14.17 -1.39
C SER A 67 22.85 -13.26 -0.22
N VAL A 68 23.83 -12.64 0.45
CA VAL A 68 23.60 -11.82 1.64
C VAL A 68 22.98 -10.48 1.30
N LEU A 69 21.79 -10.24 1.84
CA LEU A 69 21.09 -8.96 1.79
C LEU A 69 21.09 -8.30 3.16
N LYS A 70 21.38 -7.00 3.16
CA LYS A 70 21.12 -6.10 4.26
C LYS A 70 19.69 -5.58 4.11
N ILE A 71 18.85 -5.83 5.10
CA ILE A 71 17.44 -5.44 5.10
C ILE A 71 17.17 -4.53 6.28
N TRP A 72 16.53 -3.39 6.04
CA TRP A 72 15.95 -2.57 7.08
C TRP A 72 14.61 -2.03 6.59
N ALA A 73 13.83 -1.43 7.48
CA ALA A 73 12.56 -0.81 7.10
C ALA A 73 12.51 0.62 7.61
N ARG A 74 11.86 1.51 6.84
CA ARG A 74 11.56 2.90 7.24
C ARG A 74 10.22 3.30 6.66
N GLY A 75 9.52 4.24 7.29
CA GLY A 75 8.22 4.69 6.80
C GLY A 75 7.75 5.95 7.51
N GLY A 76 6.48 6.32 7.29
CA GLY A 76 5.89 7.49 7.95
C GLY A 76 5.39 7.22 9.38
N PRO A 77 4.37 7.96 9.87
CA PRO A 77 3.93 7.95 11.27
C PRO A 77 3.46 6.60 11.82
N SER A 78 3.17 5.63 10.95
CA SER A 78 2.77 4.29 11.38
C SER A 78 3.96 3.32 11.52
N CYS A 79 5.17 3.76 11.16
CA CYS A 79 6.36 2.93 11.15
C CYS A 79 7.22 3.17 12.41
N ASP A 80 6.81 2.54 13.52
CA ASP A 80 7.61 2.48 14.74
C ASP A 80 8.61 1.30 14.68
N LYS A 81 9.48 1.23 15.69
CA LYS A 81 10.51 0.17 15.81
C LYS A 81 9.91 -1.25 15.71
N ARG A 82 8.70 -1.44 16.25
CA ARG A 82 7.97 -2.72 16.17
C ARG A 82 7.46 -2.99 14.75
N GLY A 83 6.93 -1.98 14.08
CA GLY A 83 6.51 -2.03 12.68
C GLY A 83 7.67 -2.37 11.75
N GLU A 84 8.84 -1.79 11.99
CA GLU A 84 10.07 -2.11 11.27
C GLU A 84 10.44 -3.58 11.43
N TYR A 85 10.51 -4.07 12.68
CA TYR A 85 10.80 -5.47 12.98
C TYR A 85 9.86 -6.42 12.23
N LYS A 86 8.54 -6.17 12.33
CA LYS A 86 7.52 -6.99 11.67
C LYS A 86 7.68 -6.98 10.15
N THR A 87 8.06 -5.84 9.58
CA THR A 87 8.23 -5.66 8.14
C THR A 87 9.46 -6.41 7.64
N ILE A 88 10.58 -6.29 8.35
CA ILE A 88 11.82 -7.02 8.04
C ILE A 88 11.57 -8.52 8.13
N MET A 89 11.00 -9.00 9.23
CA MET A 89 10.71 -10.42 9.42
C MET A 89 9.77 -10.96 8.34
N LYS A 90 8.68 -10.26 8.04
CA LYS A 90 7.76 -10.64 6.96
C LYS A 90 8.48 -10.82 5.62
N ARG A 91 9.44 -9.94 5.33
CA ARG A 91 10.22 -10.00 4.09
C ARG A 91 11.17 -11.18 4.06
N ILE A 92 11.91 -11.42 5.14
CA ILE A 92 12.76 -12.62 5.29
C ILE A 92 11.94 -13.88 5.04
N THR A 93 10.75 -14.00 5.64
CA THR A 93 9.91 -15.21 5.53
C THR A 93 9.19 -15.39 4.19
N ARG A 94 9.10 -14.33 3.35
CA ARG A 94 8.27 -14.36 2.13
C ARG A 94 9.07 -14.24 0.85
N ASP A 95 10.11 -13.41 0.88
CA ASP A 95 10.86 -13.06 -0.33
C ASP A 95 12.02 -14.05 -0.58
N TYR A 96 12.36 -14.89 0.40
CA TYR A 96 13.27 -16.03 0.23
C TYR A 96 12.47 -17.29 -0.12
N GLU A 97 12.76 -17.88 -1.28
CA GLU A 97 12.09 -19.09 -1.75
C GLU A 97 12.55 -20.31 -0.95
N PRO A 98 11.66 -21.29 -0.69
CA PRO A 98 12.06 -22.57 -0.14
C PRO A 98 13.09 -23.23 -1.06
N ASN A 99 14.31 -23.44 -0.55
CA ASN A 99 15.40 -24.05 -1.29
C ASN A 99 16.02 -25.19 -0.46
N ASN A 100 16.98 -25.92 -1.04
CA ASN A 100 17.74 -26.98 -0.37
C ASN A 100 18.76 -26.46 0.66
N GLN A 101 18.84 -25.14 0.85
CA GLN A 101 19.79 -24.47 1.74
C GLN A 101 19.05 -23.81 2.88
N HIS A 102 19.60 -23.93 4.09
CA HIS A 102 19.06 -23.22 5.23
C HIS A 102 19.31 -21.72 5.08
N LEU A 103 18.32 -20.95 5.52
CA LEU A 103 18.41 -19.50 5.57
C LEU A 103 18.97 -19.10 6.92
N LYS A 104 20.05 -18.31 6.92
CA LYS A 104 20.63 -17.76 8.14
C LYS A 104 20.39 -16.27 8.17
N PHE A 105 19.90 -15.76 9.29
CA PHE A 105 19.70 -14.33 9.45
C PHE A 105 19.93 -13.88 10.89
N CYS A 106 20.24 -12.60 11.05
CA CYS A 106 20.24 -11.94 12.35
C CYS A 106 19.47 -10.64 12.30
N MET A 107 19.06 -10.18 13.48
CA MET A 107 18.43 -8.89 13.68
C MET A 107 19.21 -8.07 14.69
N ILE A 108 19.68 -6.91 14.25
CA ILE A 108 20.48 -5.99 15.05
C ILE A 108 19.61 -4.79 15.42
N GLU A 109 19.39 -4.61 16.71
CA GLU A 109 18.64 -3.47 17.24
C GLU A 109 19.54 -2.24 17.35
N ASN A 110 19.04 -1.11 16.85
CA ASN A 110 19.67 0.19 17.11
C ASN A 110 19.22 0.73 18.46
N VAL A 111 20.07 0.64 19.48
CA VAL A 111 19.79 1.08 20.84
C VAL A 111 19.72 2.61 20.99
N ASN A 112 20.22 3.36 20.01
CA ASN A 112 20.18 4.82 20.03
C ASN A 112 18.78 5.37 19.72
N ILE A 113 17.88 4.52 19.25
CA ILE A 113 16.53 4.91 18.85
C ILE A 113 15.53 4.31 19.84
N GLY A 114 14.68 5.18 20.37
CA GLY A 114 13.60 4.80 21.26
C GLY A 114 12.66 3.75 20.66
N PRO A 115 12.01 2.92 21.50
CA PRO A 115 11.02 1.94 21.04
C PRO A 115 9.89 2.56 20.22
N ILE A 116 9.48 3.77 20.60
CA ILE A 116 8.54 4.59 19.85
C ILE A 116 9.36 5.68 19.15
N HIS A 117 9.48 5.58 17.83
CA HIS A 117 10.05 6.61 17.00
C HIS A 117 9.27 6.65 15.69
N TYR A 118 9.17 7.84 15.11
CA TYR A 118 8.51 8.03 13.84
C TYR A 118 9.44 8.85 12.97
N PRO A 119 9.97 8.29 11.87
CA PRO A 119 10.84 9.03 10.98
C PRO A 119 10.03 9.98 10.09
N LEU A 120 9.55 11.08 10.67
CA LEU A 120 8.61 12.02 10.06
C LEU A 120 9.27 13.11 9.18
N GLY A 121 10.54 12.97 8.80
CA GLY A 121 11.28 13.98 8.04
C GLY A 121 12.09 13.41 6.86
N GLU A 122 12.58 14.31 6.01
CA GLU A 122 13.57 14.03 4.95
C GLU A 122 14.89 14.72 5.37
N PRO A 123 15.96 13.98 5.71
CA PRO A 123 16.10 12.53 5.68
C PRO A 123 15.37 11.80 6.81
N LYS A 124 14.89 10.58 6.53
CA LYS A 124 14.09 9.71 7.42
C LYS A 124 14.85 9.15 8.65
N GLY A 125 15.95 9.77 9.08
CA GLY A 125 16.73 9.33 10.25
C GLY A 125 17.37 7.93 10.13
N GLU A 126 17.87 7.39 11.24
CA GLU A 126 18.41 6.03 11.33
C GLU A 126 17.28 4.99 11.52
N PRO A 127 17.44 3.73 11.06
CA PRO A 127 16.45 2.69 11.28
C PRO A 127 16.59 2.10 12.70
N GLY A 128 15.48 1.67 13.29
CA GLY A 128 15.45 1.00 14.58
C GLY A 128 15.98 -0.44 14.54
N TYR A 129 15.87 -1.11 13.39
CA TYR A 129 16.44 -2.44 13.15
C TYR A 129 17.14 -2.56 11.80
N VAL A 130 18.23 -3.32 11.78
CA VAL A 130 18.89 -3.79 10.57
C VAL A 130 19.03 -5.30 10.66
N ALA A 131 18.73 -6.01 9.59
CA ALA A 131 18.92 -7.44 9.47
C ALA A 131 19.91 -7.76 8.36
N TYR A 132 20.65 -8.84 8.55
CA TYR A 132 21.45 -9.47 7.52
C TYR A 132 20.92 -10.88 7.33
N VAL A 133 20.70 -11.27 6.08
CA VAL A 133 20.11 -12.56 5.74
C VAL A 133 20.77 -13.11 4.48
N GLY A 134 21.11 -14.38 4.49
CA GLY A 134 21.72 -15.09 3.36
C GLY A 134 21.54 -16.59 3.48
N TYR A 135 21.86 -17.31 2.40
CA TYR A 135 21.87 -18.78 2.42
C TYR A 135 23.18 -19.28 3.05
N ASN A 136 23.19 -20.57 3.42
CA ASN A 136 24.37 -21.24 3.98
C ASN A 136 25.65 -21.12 3.14
N GLU A 137 25.57 -20.89 1.83
CA GLU A 137 26.76 -20.68 0.98
C GLU A 137 27.60 -19.50 1.44
N ASP A 138 26.97 -18.46 2.01
CA ASP A 138 27.62 -17.25 2.49
C ASP A 138 27.57 -17.14 4.03
N GLU A 139 27.55 -18.26 4.73
CA GLU A 139 27.46 -18.29 6.20
C GLU A 139 28.52 -17.43 6.88
N ASP A 140 29.78 -17.53 6.44
CA ASP A 140 30.90 -16.75 7.01
C ASP A 140 30.65 -15.24 6.89
N LEU A 141 30.04 -14.81 5.79
CA LEU A 141 29.70 -13.41 5.56
C LEU A 141 28.54 -12.98 6.46
N VAL A 142 27.48 -13.79 6.57
CA VAL A 142 26.38 -13.52 7.50
C VAL A 142 26.92 -13.39 8.92
N GLN A 143 27.77 -14.32 9.36
CA GLN A 143 28.36 -14.31 10.70
C GLN A 143 29.21 -13.06 10.94
N THR A 144 30.00 -12.66 9.94
CA THR A 144 30.80 -11.43 9.99
C THR A 144 29.92 -10.17 10.12
N MET A 145 28.83 -10.10 9.36
CA MET A 145 27.93 -8.94 9.38
C MET A 145 27.07 -8.89 10.65
N CYS A 146 26.69 -10.05 11.18
CA CYS A 146 25.89 -10.19 12.40
C CYS A 146 26.66 -9.89 13.69
N LYS A 147 28.00 -9.90 13.65
CA LYS A 147 28.88 -9.66 14.81
C LYS A 147 28.48 -10.56 15.99
N GLU A 148 28.18 -9.97 17.14
CA GLU A 148 27.78 -10.66 18.39
C GLU A 148 26.26 -10.90 18.47
N SER A 149 25.50 -10.58 17.42
CA SER A 149 24.05 -10.75 17.43
C SER A 149 23.66 -12.22 17.28
N THR A 150 22.51 -12.59 17.84
CA THR A 150 21.97 -13.95 17.69
C THR A 150 21.65 -14.24 16.22
N ILE A 151 22.17 -15.37 15.73
CA ILE A 151 21.89 -15.89 14.39
C ILE A 151 20.76 -16.90 14.51
N PHE A 152 19.73 -16.73 13.68
CA PHE A 152 18.60 -17.61 13.54
C PHE A 152 18.76 -18.44 12.26
N ASN A 153 18.32 -19.70 12.35
CA ASN A 153 18.30 -20.63 11.22
C ASN A 153 16.85 -20.94 10.87
N MET A 154 16.51 -20.87 9.58
CA MET A 154 15.18 -21.14 9.05
C MET A 154 15.22 -22.18 7.93
#